data_AF-A0A2D9XU59-F1
#
_entry.id   AF-A0A2D9XU59-F1
#
_cell.length_a   1.000
_cell.length_b   1.000
_cell.length_c   1.000
_cell.angle_alpha   90.00
_cell.angle_beta   90.00
_cell.angle_gamma   90.00
#
_symmetry.space_group_name_H-M   'P 1'
#
loop_
_entity.id
_entity.type
_entity.pdbx_description
1 polymer ?
#
loop_
_entity_poly.entity_id
_entity_poly.type
_entity_poly.pdbx_seq_one_letter_code
_entity_poly.pdbx_strand_id
1 'polypeptide(L)'
;MSTLFLSDLHLDKNRPEIINYFVDALSNLENDISSIYILGDLVEYWVGDDDPGVGLQKVFDAIHKKTSTTPIYFMHGNRDFLMSKSFCKKYGMELIKDPTVINLYGKKILLMHGDTLCTDDVEYQKYRKIVRSVEWQQEMLKKTLKERLIIAENLRKKSLQE
;
A
#
# COMPACT_ATOMS: atom_id res chain seq x y z
N MET A 1 6.58 -14.11 -20.57
CA MET A 1 6.44 -13.99 -19.10
C MET A 1 6.89 -12.60 -18.71
N SER A 2 5.98 -11.82 -18.14
CA SER A 2 6.15 -10.43 -17.79
C SER A 2 5.96 -10.22 -16.28
N THR A 3 6.40 -9.08 -15.76
CA THR A 3 6.24 -8.70 -14.35
C THR A 3 5.66 -7.30 -14.33
N LEU A 4 4.61 -7.13 -13.54
CA LEU A 4 3.87 -5.88 -13.44
C LEU A 4 4.30 -5.11 -12.18
N PHE A 5 4.48 -3.81 -12.33
CA PHE A 5 4.72 -2.87 -11.22
C PHE A 5 3.58 -1.86 -11.19
N LEU A 6 2.99 -1.65 -10.02
CA LEU A 6 1.90 -0.72 -9.74
C LEU A 6 2.27 0.10 -8.51
N SER A 7 1.80 1.34 -8.40
CA SER A 7 1.91 2.16 -7.18
C SER A 7 0.85 3.26 -7.23
N ASP A 8 0.67 3.99 -6.12
CA ASP A 8 -0.07 5.26 -6.08
C ASP A 8 -1.50 5.15 -6.64
N LEU A 9 -2.16 4.03 -6.35
CA LEU A 9 -3.53 3.76 -6.77
C LEU A 9 -4.54 4.57 -5.96
N HIS A 10 -4.22 4.85 -4.69
CA HIS A 10 -5.03 5.68 -3.80
C HIS A 10 -6.51 5.23 -3.77
N LEU A 11 -6.74 3.92 -3.69
CA LEU A 11 -8.09 3.35 -3.73
C LEU A 11 -8.90 3.88 -2.55
N ASP A 12 -10.04 4.50 -2.86
CA ASP A 12 -10.91 5.20 -1.91
C ASP A 12 -12.38 4.89 -2.25
N LYS A 13 -13.20 4.63 -1.24
CA LYS A 13 -14.65 4.43 -1.38
C LYS A 13 -15.37 5.60 -2.05
N ASN A 14 -14.81 6.79 -1.96
CA ASN A 14 -15.32 8.00 -2.59
C ASN A 14 -15.00 8.07 -4.10
N ARG A 15 -14.15 7.16 -4.61
CA ARG A 15 -13.77 7.02 -6.02
C ARG A 15 -14.05 5.59 -6.52
N PRO A 16 -15.31 5.12 -6.46
CA PRO A 16 -15.66 3.73 -6.76
C PRO A 16 -15.31 3.30 -8.19
N GLU A 17 -15.22 4.24 -9.12
CA GLU A 17 -14.78 4.05 -10.50
C GLU A 17 -13.32 3.58 -10.58
N ILE A 18 -12.40 4.19 -9.81
CA ILE A 18 -10.99 3.78 -9.78
C ILE A 18 -10.87 2.38 -9.20
N ILE A 19 -11.67 2.08 -8.17
CA ILE A 19 -11.72 0.72 -7.62
C ILE A 19 -12.20 -0.29 -8.66
N ASN A 20 -13.25 0.02 -9.41
CA ASN A 20 -13.76 -0.87 -10.44
C ASN A 20 -12.71 -1.09 -11.53
N TYR A 21 -12.05 -0.03 -12.00
CA TYR A 21 -10.97 -0.16 -12.98
C TYR A 21 -9.83 -1.04 -12.48
N PHE A 22 -9.41 -0.89 -11.22
CA PHE A 22 -8.39 -1.75 -10.63
C PHE A 22 -8.83 -3.22 -10.58
N VAL A 23 -10.04 -3.49 -10.09
CA VAL A 23 -10.58 -4.86 -9.98
C VAL A 23 -10.72 -5.51 -11.35
N ASP A 24 -11.23 -4.78 -12.33
CA ASP A 24 -11.40 -5.25 -13.70
C ASP A 24 -10.04 -5.49 -14.37
N ALA A 25 -9.10 -4.55 -14.23
CA ALA A 25 -7.74 -4.70 -14.75
C ALA A 25 -7.06 -5.94 -14.17
N LEU A 26 -7.11 -6.11 -12.84
CA LEU A 26 -6.49 -7.24 -12.15
C LEU A 26 -7.10 -8.58 -12.58
N SER A 27 -8.42 -8.62 -12.76
CA SER A 27 -9.15 -9.82 -13.18
C SER A 27 -8.89 -10.21 -14.64
N ASN A 28 -8.61 -9.22 -15.49
CA ASN A 28 -8.34 -9.41 -16.91
C ASN A 28 -6.85 -9.52 -17.25
N LEU A 29 -5.95 -9.49 -16.24
CA LEU A 29 -4.53 -9.69 -16.47
C LEU A 29 -4.27 -11.06 -17.11
N GLU A 30 -3.51 -11.04 -18.20
CA GLU A 30 -3.08 -12.22 -18.94
C GLU A 30 -2.37 -13.25 -18.05
N ASN A 31 -2.45 -14.52 -18.46
CA ASN A 31 -1.84 -15.62 -17.74
C ASN A 31 -0.30 -15.65 -17.85
N ASP A 32 0.30 -14.80 -18.68
CA ASP A 32 1.75 -14.71 -18.84
C ASP A 32 2.41 -13.77 -17.81
N ILE A 33 1.63 -13.08 -16.98
CA ILE A 33 2.10 -12.25 -15.87
C ILE A 33 2.59 -13.17 -14.75
N SER A 34 3.90 -13.19 -14.58
CA SER A 34 4.60 -14.06 -13.61
C SER A 34 4.58 -13.54 -12.18
N SER A 35 4.48 -12.22 -11.99
CA SER A 35 4.42 -11.59 -10.67
C SER A 35 3.90 -10.15 -10.76
N ILE A 36 3.30 -9.68 -9.66
CA ILE A 36 2.83 -8.29 -9.52
C ILE A 36 3.51 -7.68 -8.28
N TYR A 37 4.06 -6.49 -8.42
CA TYR A 37 4.62 -5.69 -7.33
C TYR A 37 3.79 -4.42 -7.16
N ILE A 38 3.21 -4.22 -5.98
CA ILE A 38 2.53 -2.99 -5.58
C ILE A 38 3.51 -2.19 -4.69
N LEU A 39 4.06 -1.10 -5.22
CA LEU A 39 5.13 -0.28 -4.63
C LEU A 39 4.58 0.90 -3.81
N GLY A 40 3.66 0.60 -2.89
CA GLY A 40 3.08 1.58 -1.97
C GLY A 40 1.85 2.31 -2.48
N ASP A 41 1.15 2.93 -1.54
CA ASP A 41 -0.04 3.77 -1.73
C ASP A 41 -1.14 3.05 -2.54
N LEU A 42 -1.40 1.78 -2.19
CA LEU A 42 -2.49 0.98 -2.75
C LEU A 42 -3.85 1.58 -2.39
N VAL A 43 -4.00 2.02 -1.15
CA VAL A 43 -5.23 2.61 -0.61
C VAL A 43 -4.98 4.04 -0.18
N GLU A 44 -6.02 4.86 -0.17
CA GLU A 44 -5.89 6.28 0.16
C GLU A 44 -5.45 6.54 1.60
N TYR A 45 -5.79 5.65 2.53
CA TYR A 45 -5.20 5.57 3.86
C TYR A 45 -5.46 4.19 4.47
N TRP A 46 -4.50 3.69 5.24
CA TRP A 46 -4.67 2.51 6.08
C TRP A 46 -4.28 2.84 7.51
N VAL A 47 -5.24 2.88 8.42
CA VAL A 47 -5.00 3.27 9.81
C VAL A 47 -4.77 2.09 10.75
N GLY A 48 -4.78 0.86 10.23
CA GLY A 48 -4.59 -0.38 10.96
C GLY A 48 -5.56 -1.46 10.51
N ASP A 49 -5.21 -2.71 10.74
CA ASP A 49 -5.92 -3.87 10.16
C ASP A 49 -7.31 -4.14 10.75
N ASP A 50 -7.66 -3.46 11.84
CA ASP A 50 -8.99 -3.45 12.44
C ASP A 50 -9.94 -2.44 11.77
N ASP A 51 -9.45 -1.62 10.83
CA ASP A 51 -10.31 -0.87 9.92
C ASP A 51 -11.10 -1.85 9.03
N PRO A 52 -12.44 -1.79 9.01
CA PRO A 52 -13.26 -2.65 8.15
C PRO A 52 -13.04 -2.39 6.66
N GLY A 53 -12.31 -1.35 6.26
CA GLY A 53 -12.00 -1.05 4.87
C GLY A 53 -13.26 -0.80 4.05
N VAL A 54 -14.22 -0.02 4.61
CA VAL A 54 -15.52 0.22 3.98
C VAL A 54 -15.34 0.68 2.53
N GLY A 55 -15.85 -0.10 1.57
CA GLY A 55 -15.75 0.16 0.13
C GLY A 55 -14.53 -0.48 -0.57
N LEU A 56 -13.55 -0.99 0.20
CA LEU A 56 -12.32 -1.62 -0.30
C LEU A 56 -12.39 -3.16 -0.31
N GLN A 57 -13.42 -3.78 0.25
CA GLN A 57 -13.53 -5.24 0.31
C GLN A 57 -13.34 -5.91 -1.08
N LYS A 58 -13.95 -5.34 -2.12
CA LYS A 58 -13.80 -5.82 -3.51
C LYS A 58 -12.35 -5.77 -4.03
N VAL A 59 -11.55 -4.81 -3.57
CA VAL A 59 -10.12 -4.69 -3.91
C VAL A 59 -9.37 -5.89 -3.34
N PHE A 60 -9.53 -6.13 -2.04
CA PHE A 60 -8.80 -7.19 -1.36
C PHE A 60 -9.27 -8.58 -1.78
N ASP A 61 -10.56 -8.76 -2.11
CA ASP A 61 -11.08 -10.00 -2.67
C ASP A 61 -10.52 -10.28 -4.07
N ALA A 62 -10.41 -9.24 -4.92
CA ALA A 62 -9.81 -9.37 -6.24
C ALA A 62 -8.32 -9.71 -6.17
N ILE A 63 -7.57 -9.06 -5.26
CA ILE A 63 -6.18 -9.39 -4.94
C ILE A 63 -6.08 -10.84 -4.51
N HIS A 64 -6.88 -11.25 -3.52
CA HIS A 64 -6.83 -12.61 -3.01
C HIS A 64 -7.12 -13.65 -4.09
N LYS A 65 -8.11 -13.41 -4.94
CA LYS A 65 -8.40 -14.26 -6.09
C LYS A 65 -7.19 -14.34 -7.04
N LYS A 66 -6.56 -13.22 -7.38
CA LYS A 66 -5.40 -13.21 -8.30
C LYS A 66 -4.17 -13.89 -7.70
N THR A 67 -3.98 -13.85 -6.38
CA THR A 67 -2.85 -14.55 -5.71
C THR A 67 -2.87 -16.06 -5.88
N SER A 68 -4.01 -16.66 -6.27
CA SER A 68 -4.09 -18.09 -6.58
C SER A 68 -3.33 -18.50 -7.85
N THR A 69 -3.05 -17.55 -8.76
CA THR A 69 -2.36 -17.82 -10.03
C THR A 69 -1.12 -16.96 -10.25
N THR A 70 -1.05 -15.79 -9.61
CA THR A 70 0.06 -14.85 -9.77
C THR A 70 0.51 -14.34 -8.40
N PRO A 71 1.77 -14.56 -7.99
CA PRO A 71 2.33 -13.96 -6.78
C PRO A 71 2.20 -12.44 -6.78
N ILE A 72 1.73 -11.89 -5.65
CA ILE A 72 1.60 -10.45 -5.44
C ILE A 72 2.46 -10.03 -4.26
N TYR A 73 3.37 -9.10 -4.50
CA TYR A 73 4.23 -8.48 -3.50
C TYR A 73 3.73 -7.07 -3.21
N PHE A 74 3.67 -6.71 -1.94
CA PHE A 74 3.24 -5.39 -1.49
C PHE A 74 4.36 -4.72 -0.70
N MET A 75 4.67 -3.47 -1.05
CA MET A 75 5.56 -2.59 -0.31
C MET A 75 4.71 -1.47 0.28
N HIS A 76 5.03 -1.02 1.50
CA HIS A 76 4.35 0.12 2.11
C HIS A 76 4.69 1.43 1.40
N GLY A 77 3.67 2.22 1.11
CA GLY A 77 3.81 3.65 0.82
C GLY A 77 3.67 4.50 2.07
N ASN A 78 3.53 5.81 1.90
CA ASN A 78 3.33 6.73 3.02
C ASN A 78 1.88 6.83 3.51
N ARG A 79 0.92 6.20 2.84
CA ARG A 79 -0.50 6.18 3.26
C ARG A 79 -0.96 4.89 3.90
N ASP A 80 -0.27 3.79 3.62
CA ASP A 80 -0.70 2.44 3.98
C ASP A 80 0.34 1.64 4.80
N PHE A 81 1.30 2.35 5.41
CA PHE A 81 2.39 1.76 6.20
C PHE A 81 1.97 1.03 7.49
N LEU A 82 0.72 1.18 7.94
CA LEU A 82 0.18 0.42 9.08
C LEU A 82 -0.42 -0.93 8.67
N MET A 83 -0.46 -1.26 7.38
CA MET A 83 -0.94 -2.56 6.91
C MET A 83 0.01 -3.66 7.36
N SER A 84 -0.43 -4.56 8.23
CA SER A 84 0.50 -5.53 8.80
C SER A 84 0.81 -6.69 7.86
N LYS A 85 1.90 -7.39 8.14
CA LYS A 85 2.24 -8.67 7.49
C LYS A 85 1.10 -9.69 7.58
N SER A 86 0.35 -9.71 8.69
CA SER A 86 -0.77 -10.63 8.89
C SER A 86 -1.94 -10.31 7.95
N PHE A 87 -2.22 -9.03 7.74
CA PHE A 87 -3.24 -8.59 6.78
C PHE A 87 -2.83 -8.90 5.34
N CYS A 88 -1.57 -8.60 4.95
CA CYS A 88 -1.07 -8.99 3.63
C CYS A 88 -1.22 -10.50 3.40
N LYS A 89 -0.81 -11.31 4.38
CA LYS A 89 -0.93 -12.78 4.33
C LYS A 89 -2.38 -13.25 4.23
N LYS A 90 -3.32 -12.61 4.93
CA LYS A 90 -4.76 -12.93 4.87
C LYS A 90 -5.28 -12.88 3.44
N TYR A 91 -4.82 -11.91 2.64
CA TYR A 91 -5.21 -11.75 1.24
C TYR A 91 -4.19 -12.32 0.24
N GLY A 92 -3.24 -13.14 0.70
CA GLY A 92 -2.27 -13.83 -0.18
C GLY A 92 -1.12 -12.96 -0.69
N MET A 93 -0.96 -11.73 -0.21
CA MET A 93 0.15 -10.85 -0.55
C MET A 93 1.39 -11.15 0.31
N GLU A 94 2.57 -11.01 -0.29
CA GLU A 94 3.85 -10.99 0.43
C GLU A 94 4.30 -9.55 0.70
N LEU A 95 4.43 -9.18 1.98
CA LEU A 95 4.96 -7.88 2.37
C LEU A 95 6.48 -7.82 2.19
N ILE A 96 6.97 -6.93 1.34
CA ILE A 96 8.39 -6.65 1.08
C ILE A 96 8.82 -5.32 1.72
N LYS A 97 10.12 -5.16 1.98
CA LYS A 97 10.67 -3.96 2.62
C LYS A 97 10.87 -2.83 1.61
N ASP A 98 10.75 -1.59 2.06
CA ASP A 98 11.30 -0.44 1.35
C ASP A 98 12.67 -0.08 1.95
N PRO A 99 13.80 -0.19 1.21
CA PRO A 99 13.94 -0.71 -0.15
C PRO A 99 14.07 -2.25 -0.21
N THR A 100 13.83 -2.84 -1.38
CA THR A 100 14.11 -4.26 -1.69
C THR A 100 14.82 -4.40 -3.02
N VAL A 101 15.88 -5.21 -3.09
CA VAL A 101 16.53 -5.58 -4.37
C VAL A 101 16.02 -6.94 -4.82
N ILE A 102 15.49 -7.02 -6.04
CA ILE A 102 15.05 -8.26 -6.68
C ILE A 102 15.97 -8.64 -7.84
N ASN A 103 15.98 -9.92 -8.21
CA ASN A 103 16.53 -10.36 -9.49
C ASN A 103 15.37 -10.57 -10.46
N LEU A 104 15.32 -9.74 -11.51
CA LEU A 104 14.32 -9.82 -12.55
C LEU A 104 15.01 -10.05 -13.89
N TYR A 105 14.75 -11.22 -14.49
CA TYR A 105 15.31 -11.62 -15.79
C TYR A 105 16.85 -11.50 -15.87
N GLY A 106 17.55 -11.88 -14.78
CA GLY A 106 19.01 -11.82 -14.69
C GLY A 106 19.57 -10.44 -14.31
N LYS A 107 18.72 -9.44 -14.08
CA LYS A 107 19.12 -8.09 -13.67
C LYS A 107 18.76 -7.83 -12.22
N LYS A 108 19.66 -7.18 -11.47
CA LYS A 108 19.36 -6.67 -10.14
C LYS A 108 18.57 -5.36 -10.27
N ILE A 109 17.36 -5.32 -9.70
CA ILE A 109 16.47 -4.16 -9.74
C ILE A 109 16.21 -3.72 -8.29
N LEU A 110 16.42 -2.44 -8.00
CA LEU A 110 16.06 -1.82 -6.72
C LEU A 110 14.60 -1.36 -6.78
N LEU A 111 13.80 -1.76 -5.80
CA LEU A 111 12.42 -1.33 -5.62
C LEU A 111 12.33 -0.45 -4.38
N MET A 112 11.61 0.65 -4.52
CA MET A 112 11.32 1.64 -3.48
C MET A 112 9.92 2.19 -3.76
N HIS A 113 9.23 2.66 -2.72
CA HIS A 113 8.07 3.51 -2.94
C HIS A 113 8.52 4.86 -3.54
N GLY A 114 9.63 5.39 -3.00
CA GLY A 114 10.29 6.59 -3.54
C GLY A 114 10.26 7.79 -2.59
N ASP A 115 9.38 7.77 -1.59
CA ASP A 115 9.25 8.82 -0.58
C ASP A 115 10.56 9.16 0.17
N THR A 116 11.44 8.17 0.35
CA THR A 116 12.77 8.36 0.95
C THR A 116 13.75 9.16 0.10
N LEU A 117 13.49 9.30 -1.21
CA LEU A 117 14.35 10.02 -2.15
C LEU A 117 14.06 11.53 -2.15
N CYS A 118 12.92 11.96 -1.60
CA CYS A 118 12.52 13.36 -1.47
C CYS A 118 13.27 14.05 -0.30
N THR A 119 14.60 14.08 -0.35
CA THR A 119 15.44 14.53 0.78
C THR A 119 15.40 16.04 1.03
N ASP A 120 15.00 16.80 0.01
CA ASP A 120 14.86 18.26 0.11
C ASP A 120 13.60 18.65 0.90
N ASP A 121 12.61 17.75 0.99
CA ASP A 121 11.45 17.92 1.87
C ASP A 121 11.80 17.51 3.31
N VAL A 122 12.55 18.38 3.98
CA VAL A 122 13.07 18.14 5.33
C VAL A 122 11.95 17.91 6.35
N GLU A 123 10.81 18.58 6.18
CA GLU A 123 9.67 18.46 7.09
C GLU A 123 9.00 17.09 6.93
N TYR A 124 8.74 16.68 5.70
CA TYR A 124 8.26 15.34 5.40
C TYR A 124 9.22 14.26 5.89
N GLN A 125 10.53 14.38 5.63
CA GLN A 125 11.50 13.37 6.06
C GLN A 125 11.56 13.23 7.59
N LYS A 126 11.40 14.32 8.35
CA LYS A 126 11.28 14.27 9.82
C LYS A 126 10.00 13.57 10.24
N TYR A 127 8.87 13.95 9.65
CA TYR A 127 7.57 13.35 9.93
C TYR A 127 7.57 11.85 9.62
N ARG A 128 8.09 11.45 8.46
CA ARG A 128 8.26 10.06 8.03
C ARG A 128 9.01 9.23 9.08
N LYS A 129 10.14 9.72 9.59
CA LYS A 129 10.91 9.03 10.63
C LYS A 129 10.08 8.77 11.89
N ILE A 130 9.23 9.73 12.28
CA ILE A 130 8.35 9.60 13.44
C ILE A 130 7.30 8.50 13.18
N VAL A 131 6.54 8.59 12.08
CA VAL A 131 5.41 7.66 11.83
C VAL A 131 5.84 6.24 11.45
N ARG A 132 7.08 6.08 10.99
CA ARG A 132 7.69 4.77 10.73
C ARG A 132 8.36 4.15 11.98
N SER A 133 8.44 4.85 13.11
CA SER A 133 8.98 4.28 14.36
C SER A 133 8.00 3.27 14.97
N VAL A 134 8.54 2.22 15.59
CA VAL A 134 7.74 1.16 16.20
C VAL A 134 6.90 1.73 17.35
N GLU A 135 7.50 2.62 18.15
CA GLU A 135 6.88 3.27 19.29
C GLU A 135 5.65 4.07 18.84
N TRP A 136 5.79 4.90 17.80
CA TRP A 136 4.67 5.69 17.29
C TRP A 136 3.55 4.81 16.72
N GLN A 137 3.89 3.77 15.95
CA GLN A 137 2.88 2.86 15.39
C GLN A 137 2.13 2.12 16.49
N GLN A 138 2.81 1.65 17.54
CA GLN A 138 2.17 1.02 18.68
C GLN A 138 1.25 1.97 19.44
N GLU A 139 1.70 3.21 19.70
CA GLU A 139 0.87 4.23 20.36
C GLU A 139 -0.35 4.63 19.52
N MET A 140 -0.20 4.65 18.19
CA MET A 140 -1.32 4.91 17.29
C MET A 140 -2.31 3.76 17.28
N LEU A 141 -1.86 2.51 17.21
CA LEU A 141 -2.72 1.32 17.22
C LEU A 141 -3.45 1.11 18.57
N LYS A 142 -2.99 1.72 19.67
CA LYS A 142 -3.72 1.77 20.95
C LYS A 142 -4.94 2.69 20.92
N LYS A 143 -4.99 3.66 19.99
CA LYS A 143 -6.12 4.59 19.85
C LYS A 143 -7.31 3.88 19.20
N THR A 144 -8.50 4.36 19.50
CA THR A 144 -9.73 3.89 18.85
C THR A 144 -9.65 4.14 17.34
N LEU A 145 -10.32 3.29 16.55
CA LEU A 145 -10.37 3.46 15.10
C LEU A 145 -10.85 4.87 14.71
N LYS A 146 -11.85 5.40 15.42
CA LYS A 146 -12.38 6.76 15.20
C LYS A 146 -11.30 7.83 15.35
N GLU A 147 -10.48 7.76 16.41
CA GLU A 147 -9.39 8.71 16.62
C GLU A 147 -8.35 8.63 15.52
N ARG A 148 -7.96 7.42 15.11
CA ARG A 148 -6.98 7.24 14.04
C ARG A 148 -7.48 7.76 12.69
N LEU A 149 -8.76 7.54 12.37
CA LEU A 149 -9.38 8.08 11.15
C LEU A 149 -9.37 9.62 11.13
N ILE A 150 -9.69 10.26 12.25
CA ILE A 150 -9.62 11.73 12.38
C ILE A 150 -8.19 12.24 12.18
N ILE A 151 -7.20 11.56 12.76
CA ILE A 151 -5.79 11.90 12.59
C ILE A 151 -5.39 11.79 11.11
N ALA A 152 -5.73 10.68 10.45
CA ALA A 152 -5.44 10.47 9.02
C ALA A 152 -6.09 11.53 8.13
N GLU A 153 -7.36 11.87 8.39
CA GLU A 153 -8.07 12.91 7.63
C GLU A 153 -7.41 14.29 7.79
N ASN A 154 -6.98 14.65 9.01
CA ASN A 154 -6.29 15.92 9.26
C ASN A 154 -4.92 15.98 8.58
N LEU A 155 -4.16 14.87 8.59
CA LEU A 155 -2.88 14.79 7.89
C LEU A 155 -3.05 14.96 6.38
N ARG A 156 -4.09 14.35 5.79
CA ARG A 156 -4.44 14.51 4.38
C ARG A 156 -4.80 15.96 4.04
N LYS A 157 -5.57 16.65 4.89
CA LYS A 157 -5.94 18.05 4.64
C LYS A 157 -4.71 18.96 4.58
N LYS A 158 -3.68 18.68 5.39
CA LYS A 158 -2.42 19.44 5.35
C LYS A 158 -1.64 19.21 4.06
N SER A 159 -1.53 17.96 3.60
CA SER A 159 -0.78 17.67 2.36
C SER A 159 -1.47 18.14 1.07
N LEU A 160 -2.75 18.53 1.12
CA LEU A 160 -3.46 19.18 0.00
C LEU A 160 -3.30 20.71 0.00
N GLN A 161 -2.71 21.30 1.04
CA GLN A 161 -2.52 22.75 1.20
C GLN A 161 -1.09 23.20 0.91
N GLU A 162 -0.17 22.26 0.68
CA GLU A 162 1.22 22.44 0.27
C GLU A 162 1.36 22.23 -1.25
#